data_AF-A0A7R9F667-F1
#
_entry.id   AF-A0A7R9F667-F1
#
_cell.length_a   1.000
_cell.length_b   1.000
_cell.length_c   1.000
_cell.angle_alpha   90.00
_cell.angle_beta   90.00
_cell.angle_gamma   90.00
#
_symmetry.space_group_name_H-M   'P 1'
#
loop_
_entity.id
_entity.type
_entity.pdbx_description
1 polymer ?
#
loop_
_entity_poly.entity_id
_entity_poly.type
_entity_poly.pdbx_seq_one_letter_code
_entity_poly.pdbx_strand_id
1 'polypeptide(L)'
;HILSEVKEGFGIQINLCWDRGLNPGPVWFVDGGVVRSCSVEVTCDSMVVIAGTLANGGVCPITDEAVLCPGTIRNVLSLMHSCGMYDFSGQFAFKVGLPAKSGVCGAMLIVVPGVMGICTWSPPLDSLGNSVRGVQFCEEVVCVFNFHMFDNIPRNSCKRDPRKTKCEITGTNVINALFSAASGDLVALRRLKMAGIDLSMADYDGRTPLHLAAAEGHLVIVKLLLEQCGVPHNSKDREHQSTALAEDSNTHRGLWWHG
;
A
#
# COMPACT_ATOMS: atom_id res chain seq x y z
N HIS A 1 -1.52 -6.94 17.04
CA HIS A 1 -0.41 -6.18 17.64
C HIS A 1 -0.58 -4.69 17.41
N ILE A 2 0.09 -4.00 16.46
CA ILE A 2 -0.01 -2.52 16.35
C ILE A 2 -1.45 -2.00 16.22
N LEU A 3 -2.34 -2.72 15.53
CA LEU A 3 -3.75 -2.32 15.31
C LEU A 3 -4.76 -2.93 16.29
N SER A 4 -4.33 -3.63 17.36
CA SER A 4 -5.25 -4.44 18.17
C SER A 4 -4.96 -4.44 19.69
N GLU A 5 -4.05 -3.61 20.17
CA GLU A 5 -3.69 -3.54 21.59
C GLU A 5 -3.67 -2.10 22.07
N VAL A 6 -4.83 -1.59 22.52
CA VAL A 6 -4.83 -0.51 23.51
C VAL A 6 -5.80 -0.85 24.64
N LYS A 7 -5.30 -0.72 25.86
CA LYS A 7 -6.03 -0.94 27.11
C LYS A 7 -7.07 0.16 27.33
N GLU A 8 -8.04 -0.16 28.18
CA GLU A 8 -9.18 0.67 28.63
C GLU A 8 -8.90 2.18 28.63
N GLY A 9 -9.73 2.95 27.91
CA GLY A 9 -9.67 4.41 27.84
C GLY A 9 -9.18 5.02 26.52
N PHE A 10 -8.97 4.22 25.46
CA PHE A 10 -8.62 4.73 24.13
C PHE A 10 -9.16 3.82 23.03
N GLY A 11 -10.07 4.34 22.21
CA GLY A 11 -10.68 3.63 21.09
C GLY A 11 -10.01 3.97 19.77
N ILE A 12 -9.44 2.95 19.11
CA ILE A 12 -9.11 2.98 17.68
C ILE A 12 -10.00 1.94 17.01
N GLN A 13 -10.87 2.37 16.10
CA GLN A 13 -11.68 1.50 15.27
C GLN A 13 -11.32 1.72 13.80
N ILE A 14 -11.13 0.63 13.06
CA ILE A 14 -10.71 0.63 11.66
C ILE A 14 -11.69 -0.26 10.88
N ASN A 15 -12.45 0.34 9.96
CA ASN A 15 -13.30 -0.41 9.02
C ASN A 15 -12.63 -0.49 7.65
N LEU A 16 -12.52 -1.72 7.15
CA LEU A 16 -12.08 -2.04 5.79
C LEU A 16 -13.31 -2.09 4.87
N CYS A 17 -13.22 -1.55 3.66
CA CYS A 17 -14.35 -1.36 2.74
C CYS A 17 -14.31 -2.36 1.58
N TRP A 18 -15.30 -3.27 1.46
CA TRP A 18 -15.44 -4.22 0.34
C TRP A 18 -16.93 -4.58 0.06
N ASP A 19 -17.46 -4.07 -1.06
CA ASP A 19 -18.54 -4.59 -1.97
C ASP A 19 -20.04 -4.78 -1.50
N ARG A 20 -20.94 -3.81 -1.83
CA ARG A 20 -22.44 -3.88 -2.08
C ARG A 20 -23.46 -3.87 -0.90
N GLY A 21 -24.71 -3.31 -1.01
CA GLY A 21 -25.37 -2.51 -2.08
C GLY A 21 -26.79 -1.93 -1.80
N LEU A 22 -26.98 -0.57 -1.85
CA LEU A 22 -28.08 0.22 -2.53
C LEU A 22 -28.98 1.29 -1.77
N ASN A 23 -28.58 2.58 -1.88
CA ASN A 23 -29.29 3.91 -1.97
C ASN A 23 -30.27 4.58 -0.92
N PRO A 24 -30.37 5.96 -0.89
CA PRO A 24 -30.55 6.83 0.32
C PRO A 24 -31.66 7.95 0.29
N GLY A 25 -31.70 8.90 1.28
CA GLY A 25 -32.64 10.07 1.35
C GLY A 25 -32.21 11.33 2.20
N PRO A 26 -32.92 12.50 2.15
CA PRO A 26 -32.33 13.88 2.25
C PRO A 26 -32.63 14.80 3.49
N VAL A 27 -32.07 16.04 3.53
CA VAL A 27 -31.87 16.95 4.72
C VAL A 27 -32.27 18.45 4.52
N TRP A 28 -32.61 19.22 5.58
CA TRP A 28 -32.94 20.69 5.56
C TRP A 28 -32.57 21.51 6.86
N PHE A 29 -32.49 22.86 6.74
CA PHE A 29 -32.44 23.98 7.76
C PHE A 29 -31.12 24.29 8.56
N VAL A 30 -30.77 25.58 8.72
CA VAL A 30 -29.40 26.05 9.08
C VAL A 30 -29.20 26.87 10.39
N ASP A 31 -29.98 27.91 10.72
CA ASP A 31 -29.57 28.85 11.81
C ASP A 31 -29.73 28.34 13.25
N GLY A 32 -30.65 27.40 13.49
CA GLY A 32 -30.63 26.57 14.71
C GLY A 32 -29.82 25.28 14.53
N GLY A 33 -29.22 25.11 13.36
CA GLY A 33 -28.59 23.87 12.89
C GLY A 33 -27.13 23.75 13.31
N VAL A 34 -26.34 24.84 13.32
CA VAL A 34 -24.90 24.78 13.67
C VAL A 34 -24.68 24.25 15.09
N VAL A 35 -25.36 24.84 16.10
CA VAL A 35 -25.23 24.38 17.49
C VAL A 35 -25.68 22.92 17.63
N ARG A 36 -26.82 22.55 17.03
CA ARG A 36 -27.28 21.13 17.00
C ARG A 36 -26.27 20.21 16.33
N SER A 37 -25.65 20.63 15.22
CA SER A 37 -24.66 19.86 14.47
C SER A 37 -23.33 19.71 15.22
N CYS A 38 -22.97 20.67 16.07
CA CYS A 38 -21.79 20.60 16.95
C CYS A 38 -22.06 19.84 18.26
N SER A 39 -23.32 19.60 18.60
CA SER A 39 -23.75 18.81 19.78
C SER A 39 -24.28 17.43 19.41
N VAL A 40 -23.94 16.90 18.22
CA VAL A 40 -24.29 15.51 17.84
C VAL A 40 -23.36 14.54 18.55
N GLU A 41 -23.95 13.62 19.32
CA GLU A 41 -23.24 12.50 19.92
C GLU A 41 -23.05 11.37 18.89
N VAL A 42 -21.83 10.85 18.78
CA VAL A 42 -21.46 9.78 17.84
C VAL A 42 -20.43 8.85 18.49
N THR A 43 -20.53 7.56 18.20
CA THR A 43 -19.52 6.56 18.59
C THR A 43 -18.38 6.52 17.56
N CYS A 44 -17.23 5.97 17.95
CA CYS A 44 -16.12 5.74 17.02
C CYS A 44 -16.54 4.83 15.85
N ASP A 45 -17.37 3.84 16.13
CA ASP A 45 -17.98 2.89 15.19
C ASP A 45 -18.79 3.60 14.11
N SER A 46 -19.66 4.55 14.50
CA SER A 46 -20.39 5.37 13.53
C SER A 46 -19.46 6.31 12.76
N MET A 47 -18.48 6.92 13.44
CA MET A 47 -17.56 7.87 12.83
C MET A 47 -16.61 7.22 11.82
N VAL A 48 -16.18 5.97 12.05
CA VAL A 48 -15.33 5.24 11.09
C VAL A 48 -16.11 4.82 9.84
N VAL A 49 -17.42 4.57 9.95
CA VAL A 49 -18.30 4.36 8.77
C VAL A 49 -18.40 5.64 7.95
N ILE A 50 -18.59 6.79 8.59
CA ILE A 50 -18.58 8.11 7.91
C ILE A 50 -17.22 8.35 7.23
N ALA A 51 -16.11 8.11 7.91
CA ALA A 51 -14.77 8.20 7.32
C ALA A 51 -14.59 7.26 6.11
N GLY A 52 -15.11 6.03 6.20
CA GLY A 52 -15.11 5.06 5.12
C GLY A 52 -15.97 5.50 3.92
N THR A 53 -17.12 6.13 4.17
CA THR A 53 -17.96 6.74 3.11
C THR A 53 -17.20 7.81 2.35
N LEU A 54 -16.43 8.66 3.06
CA LEU A 54 -15.57 9.66 2.43
C LEU A 54 -14.41 9.00 1.67
N ALA A 55 -13.81 7.93 2.20
CA ALA A 55 -12.74 7.18 1.53
C ALA A 55 -13.22 6.51 0.23
N ASN A 56 -14.46 5.99 0.24
CA ASN A 56 -15.12 5.27 -0.85
C ASN A 56 -15.91 6.20 -1.81
N GLY A 57 -15.44 7.44 -2.00
CA GLY A 57 -15.98 8.36 -3.00
C GLY A 57 -17.41 8.85 -2.75
N GLY A 58 -17.96 8.66 -1.54
CA GLY A 58 -19.32 9.07 -1.17
C GLY A 58 -20.32 7.93 -1.02
N VAL A 59 -19.87 6.67 -1.20
CA VAL A 59 -20.68 5.46 -1.06
C VAL A 59 -20.42 4.80 0.29
N CYS A 60 -21.46 4.50 1.06
CA CYS A 60 -21.33 3.97 2.43
C CYS A 60 -20.66 2.58 2.47
N PRO A 61 -19.64 2.31 3.30
CA PRO A 61 -18.93 1.02 3.27
C PRO A 61 -19.73 -0.17 3.82
N ILE A 62 -20.84 0.06 4.55
CA ILE A 62 -21.68 -1.01 5.14
C ILE A 62 -22.97 -1.22 4.35
N THR A 63 -23.59 -0.13 3.87
CA THR A 63 -24.88 -0.16 3.17
C THR A 63 -24.75 0.05 1.67
N ASP A 64 -23.57 0.50 1.20
CA ASP A 64 -23.23 0.80 -0.20
C ASP A 64 -24.29 1.67 -0.90
N GLU A 65 -24.84 2.61 -0.12
CA GLU A 65 -25.68 3.68 -0.59
C GLU A 65 -24.83 4.86 -1.06
N ALA A 66 -25.18 5.46 -2.20
CA ALA A 66 -24.51 6.66 -2.71
C ALA A 66 -25.00 7.92 -1.95
N VAL A 67 -24.50 8.09 -0.72
CA VAL A 67 -24.89 9.20 0.18
C VAL A 67 -24.44 10.56 -0.36
N LEU A 68 -23.26 10.63 -1.00
CA LEU A 68 -22.64 11.88 -1.43
C LEU A 68 -22.08 11.80 -2.85
N CYS A 69 -22.13 12.91 -3.59
CA CYS A 69 -21.55 13.02 -4.93
C CYS A 69 -20.01 13.00 -4.86
N PRO A 70 -19.30 12.21 -5.71
CA PRO A 70 -17.84 12.17 -5.75
C PRO A 70 -17.17 13.54 -5.96
N GLY A 71 -17.82 14.45 -6.69
CA GLY A 71 -17.35 15.83 -6.86
C GLY A 71 -17.32 16.62 -5.54
N THR A 72 -18.34 16.44 -4.70
CA THR A 72 -18.40 17.02 -3.35
C THR A 72 -17.35 16.39 -2.44
N ILE A 73 -17.19 15.06 -2.49
CA ILE A 73 -16.21 14.32 -1.69
C ILE A 73 -14.78 14.79 -1.97
N ARG A 74 -14.41 14.95 -3.25
CA ARG A 74 -13.10 15.50 -3.62
C ARG A 74 -12.86 16.86 -2.97
N ASN A 75 -13.83 17.77 -3.05
CA ASN A 75 -13.72 19.11 -2.47
C ASN A 75 -13.61 19.06 -0.94
N VAL A 76 -14.40 18.21 -0.27
CA VAL A 76 -14.34 17.99 1.19
C VAL A 76 -12.97 17.45 1.61
N LEU A 77 -12.44 16.44 0.92
CA LEU A 77 -11.13 15.86 1.23
C LEU A 77 -9.98 16.86 1.01
N SER A 78 -10.04 17.69 -0.03
CA SER A 78 -9.09 18.79 -0.24
C SER A 78 -9.11 19.80 0.91
N LEU A 79 -10.31 20.20 1.38
CA LEU A 79 -10.46 21.13 2.50
C LEU A 79 -10.06 20.51 3.85
N MET A 80 -10.35 19.22 4.07
CA MET A 80 -9.88 18.49 5.26
C MET A 80 -8.35 18.42 5.30
N HIS A 81 -7.71 18.20 4.15
CA HIS A 81 -6.26 18.19 4.05
C HIS A 81 -5.64 19.57 4.37
N SER A 82 -6.18 20.67 3.82
CA SER A 82 -5.61 22.01 4.03
C SER A 82 -5.98 22.69 5.35
N CYS A 83 -7.18 22.42 5.90
CA CYS A 83 -7.79 23.22 6.96
C CYS A 83 -8.38 22.39 8.12
N GLY A 84 -8.24 21.06 8.12
CA GLY A 84 -9.00 20.21 9.05
C GLY A 84 -8.47 20.12 10.49
N MET A 85 -7.19 20.43 10.73
CA MET A 85 -6.49 20.25 12.01
C MET A 85 -6.15 21.58 12.73
N TYR A 86 -7.05 22.57 12.66
CA TYR A 86 -6.80 23.93 13.19
C TYR A 86 -5.48 24.51 12.64
N ASP A 87 -4.75 25.31 13.43
CA ASP A 87 -3.46 25.89 13.02
C ASP A 87 -2.36 24.84 12.74
N PHE A 88 -2.57 23.59 13.19
CA PHE A 88 -1.68 22.47 12.87
C PHE A 88 -1.90 21.90 11.46
N SER A 89 -2.94 22.32 10.72
CA SER A 89 -3.32 21.75 9.41
C SER A 89 -2.18 21.74 8.39
N GLY A 90 -1.44 22.84 8.26
CA GLY A 90 -0.29 22.91 7.34
C GLY A 90 0.84 21.94 7.71
N GLN A 91 1.12 21.77 9.00
CA GLN A 91 2.16 20.83 9.48
C GLN A 91 1.70 19.37 9.33
N PHE A 92 0.43 19.09 9.63
CA PHE A 92 -0.17 17.76 9.44
C PHE A 92 -0.21 17.36 7.96
N ALA A 93 -0.60 18.27 7.09
CA ALA A 93 -0.59 18.08 5.64
C ALA A 93 0.82 17.77 5.10
N PHE A 94 1.86 18.38 5.67
CA PHE A 94 3.26 18.15 5.26
C PHE A 94 3.90 16.88 5.86
N LYS A 95 3.59 16.55 7.12
CA LYS A 95 4.17 15.39 7.80
C LYS A 95 3.43 14.07 7.56
N VAL A 96 2.10 14.12 7.66
CA VAL A 96 1.21 12.95 7.61
C VAL A 96 0.58 12.83 6.22
N GLY A 97 0.23 13.94 5.59
CA GLY A 97 -0.27 13.95 4.21
C GLY A 97 -1.63 13.28 4.02
N LEU A 98 -2.42 13.13 5.10
CA LEU A 98 -3.77 12.56 5.07
C LEU A 98 -4.83 13.65 5.26
N PRO A 99 -5.99 13.58 4.60
CA PRO A 99 -7.18 14.34 4.99
C PRO A 99 -7.65 13.92 6.38
N ALA A 100 -7.73 14.87 7.32
CA ALA A 100 -8.26 14.62 8.66
C ALA A 100 -9.04 15.83 9.20
N LYS A 101 -9.94 15.61 10.16
CA LYS A 101 -10.62 16.66 10.93
C LYS A 101 -10.49 16.37 12.42
N SER A 102 -9.98 17.33 13.17
CA SER A 102 -9.95 17.30 14.64
C SER A 102 -11.20 17.94 15.27
N GLY A 103 -11.62 17.45 16.43
CA GLY A 103 -12.68 18.03 17.24
C GLY A 103 -12.29 18.20 18.70
N VAL A 104 -12.79 19.25 19.35
CA VAL A 104 -12.50 19.61 20.75
C VAL A 104 -12.94 18.55 21.79
N CYS A 105 -13.73 17.55 21.39
CA CYS A 105 -14.06 16.37 22.20
C CYS A 105 -12.93 15.32 22.24
N GLY A 106 -11.79 15.57 21.56
CA GLY A 106 -10.68 14.64 21.45
C GLY A 106 -10.87 13.58 20.35
N ALA A 107 -11.91 13.69 19.52
CA ALA A 107 -12.10 12.84 18.35
C ALA A 107 -11.35 13.38 17.13
N MET A 108 -10.78 12.49 16.34
CA MET A 108 -10.20 12.79 15.02
C MET A 108 -10.76 11.84 13.97
N LEU A 109 -11.36 12.43 12.94
CA LEU A 109 -11.82 11.76 11.72
C LEU A 109 -10.68 11.77 10.70
N ILE A 110 -10.15 10.62 10.30
CA ILE A 110 -9.03 10.50 9.36
C ILE A 110 -9.47 9.67 8.15
N VAL A 111 -9.12 10.10 6.95
CA VAL A 111 -9.52 9.42 5.71
C VAL A 111 -8.28 9.05 4.89
N VAL A 112 -8.21 7.79 4.45
CA VAL A 112 -7.23 7.32 3.46
C VAL A 112 -8.00 7.03 2.15
N PRO A 113 -8.02 7.98 1.19
CA PRO A 113 -8.88 7.87 0.01
C PRO A 113 -8.62 6.59 -0.80
N GLY A 114 -9.70 5.89 -1.18
CA GLY A 114 -9.63 4.61 -1.88
C GLY A 114 -9.05 3.44 -1.06
N VAL A 115 -8.95 3.56 0.27
CA VAL A 115 -8.44 2.49 1.14
C VAL A 115 -9.34 2.27 2.37
N MET A 116 -9.44 3.26 3.27
CA MET A 116 -10.17 3.11 4.53
C MET A 116 -10.47 4.45 5.20
N GLY A 117 -11.46 4.43 6.09
CA GLY A 117 -11.65 5.47 7.11
C GLY A 117 -11.07 5.03 8.45
N ILE A 118 -10.61 5.98 9.27
CA ILE A 118 -10.18 5.76 10.64
C ILE A 118 -10.83 6.80 11.55
N CYS A 119 -11.30 6.36 12.72
CA CYS A 119 -11.62 7.24 13.82
C CYS A 119 -10.70 6.95 15.00
N THR A 120 -10.11 7.99 15.59
CA THR A 120 -9.41 7.89 16.88
C THR A 120 -10.06 8.81 17.89
N TRP A 121 -10.24 8.36 19.13
CA TRP A 121 -10.74 9.21 20.21
C TRP A 121 -9.84 9.17 21.44
N SER A 122 -9.34 10.35 21.83
CA SER A 122 -8.65 10.55 23.11
C SER A 122 -8.91 11.97 23.62
N PRO A 123 -9.63 12.14 24.75
CA PRO A 123 -9.98 13.46 25.30
C PRO A 123 -8.82 14.44 25.57
N PRO A 124 -7.59 14.01 25.94
CA PRO A 124 -6.48 14.95 26.13
C PRO A 124 -6.06 15.66 24.83
N LEU A 125 -6.16 16.98 24.83
CA LEU A 125 -5.77 17.84 23.72
C LEU A 125 -4.37 18.44 23.91
N ASP A 126 -3.71 18.75 22.79
CA ASP A 126 -2.53 19.60 22.74
C ASP A 126 -2.88 21.09 22.89
N SER A 127 -1.86 21.96 22.87
CA SER A 127 -2.05 23.43 22.93
C SER A 127 -2.71 24.04 21.68
N LEU A 128 -2.92 23.25 20.62
CA LEU A 128 -3.56 23.65 19.35
C LEU A 128 -4.98 23.08 19.20
N GLY A 129 -5.49 22.39 20.22
CA GLY A 129 -6.84 21.80 20.24
C GLY A 129 -6.96 20.44 19.54
N ASN A 130 -5.86 19.76 19.22
CA ASN A 130 -5.85 18.42 18.61
C ASN A 130 -5.63 17.30 19.63
N SER A 131 -6.19 16.12 19.37
CA SER A 131 -5.98 14.96 20.24
C SER A 131 -4.51 14.50 20.20
N VAL A 132 -3.82 14.54 21.35
CA VAL A 132 -2.37 14.24 21.44
C VAL A 132 -2.07 12.85 20.87
N ARG A 133 -2.83 11.84 21.31
CA ARG A 133 -2.66 10.45 20.85
C ARG A 133 -3.14 10.23 19.42
N GLY A 134 -4.17 10.96 18.98
CA GLY A 134 -4.68 10.86 17.60
C GLY A 134 -3.66 11.36 16.57
N VAL A 135 -2.98 12.49 16.87
CA VAL A 135 -1.89 13.01 16.04
C VAL A 135 -0.70 12.06 16.04
N GLN A 136 -0.24 11.60 17.20
CA GLN A 136 0.88 10.66 17.31
C GLN A 136 0.62 9.36 16.51
N PHE A 137 -0.58 8.78 16.64
CA PHE A 137 -0.98 7.60 15.88
C PHE A 137 -0.89 7.83 14.37
N CYS A 138 -1.30 9.01 13.87
CA CYS A 138 -1.21 9.34 12.45
C CYS A 138 0.25 9.43 11.96
N GLU A 139 1.15 10.04 12.75
CA GLU A 139 2.59 10.10 12.44
C GLU A 139 3.20 8.68 12.41
N GLU A 140 2.86 7.81 13.36
CA GLU A 140 3.33 6.40 13.41
C GLU A 140 2.79 5.57 12.24
N VAL A 141 1.51 5.71 11.88
CA VAL A 141 0.89 5.00 10.74
C VAL A 141 1.60 5.35 9.44
N VAL A 142 1.93 6.62 9.20
CA VAL A 142 2.64 7.07 7.99
C VAL A 142 4.12 6.68 7.98
N CYS A 143 4.74 6.49 9.16
CA CYS A 143 6.06 5.88 9.25
C CYS A 143 6.05 4.40 8.83
N VAL A 144 4.99 3.66 9.17
CA VAL A 144 4.88 2.20 8.91
C VAL A 144 4.31 1.87 7.52
N PHE A 145 3.40 2.69 7.00
CA PHE A 145 2.63 2.42 5.78
C PHE A 145 2.76 3.53 4.73
N ASN A 146 2.70 3.18 3.45
CA ASN A 146 2.73 4.14 2.33
C ASN A 146 1.35 4.78 2.09
N PHE A 147 0.84 5.52 3.07
CA PHE A 147 -0.47 6.18 3.01
C PHE A 147 -0.43 7.69 2.79
N HIS A 148 0.72 8.34 3.00
CA HIS A 148 0.89 9.77 2.78
C HIS A 148 0.64 10.11 1.30
N MET A 149 -0.17 11.14 1.01
CA MET A 149 -0.71 11.42 -0.34
C MET A 149 0.36 11.58 -1.43
N PHE A 150 1.52 12.14 -1.08
CA PHE A 150 2.66 12.34 -2.00
C PHE A 150 3.76 11.28 -1.88
N ASP A 151 3.49 10.15 -1.21
CA ASP A 151 4.48 9.09 -0.96
C ASP A 151 4.54 8.08 -2.13
N ASN A 152 5.69 8.04 -2.79
CA ASN A 152 5.98 7.10 -3.88
C ASN A 152 6.94 6.04 -3.37
N ILE A 153 6.44 4.83 -3.08
CA ILE A 153 7.19 3.67 -2.52
C ILE A 153 8.63 3.61 -3.09
N PRO A 154 9.64 4.09 -2.34
CA PRO A 154 11.02 4.01 -2.78
C PRO A 154 11.50 2.57 -2.67
N ARG A 155 12.39 2.15 -3.58
CA ARG A 155 12.94 0.78 -3.65
C ARG A 155 13.63 0.31 -2.36
N ASN A 156 14.07 1.25 -1.53
CA ASN A 156 14.76 1.00 -0.25
C ASN A 156 13.91 1.36 0.98
N SER A 157 12.60 1.60 0.84
CA SER A 157 11.75 1.89 2.00
C SER A 157 11.28 0.63 2.71
N CYS A 158 11.25 0.69 4.05
CA CYS A 158 10.65 -0.35 4.90
C CYS A 158 9.13 -0.21 5.05
N LYS A 159 8.51 0.75 4.33
CA LYS A 159 7.07 1.01 4.39
C LYS A 159 6.28 -0.12 3.74
N ARG A 160 5.14 -0.44 4.34
CA ARG A 160 4.22 -1.49 3.85
C ARG A 160 3.09 -0.86 3.05
N ASP A 161 2.73 -1.46 1.91
CA ASP A 161 1.46 -1.19 1.22
C ASP A 161 0.51 -2.37 1.51
N PRO A 162 -0.52 -2.21 2.35
CA PRO A 162 -1.41 -3.30 2.71
C PRO A 162 -2.38 -3.69 1.59
N ARG A 163 -2.44 -2.94 0.49
CA ARG A 163 -3.21 -3.31 -0.71
C ARG A 163 -2.55 -4.42 -1.52
N LYS A 164 -1.30 -4.76 -1.24
CA LYS A 164 -0.53 -5.76 -1.98
C LYS A 164 -0.10 -6.90 -1.05
N THR A 165 -0.52 -8.12 -1.37
CA THR A 165 -0.18 -9.30 -0.57
C THR A 165 1.27 -9.71 -0.81
N LYS A 166 2.05 -10.01 0.24
CA LYS A 166 3.49 -10.35 0.12
C LYS A 166 3.76 -11.48 -0.89
N CYS A 167 2.95 -12.54 -0.89
CA CYS A 167 3.11 -13.68 -1.80
C CYS A 167 2.86 -13.30 -3.27
N GLU A 168 1.95 -12.35 -3.52
CA GLU A 168 1.59 -11.89 -4.85
C GLU A 168 2.72 -11.05 -5.46
N ILE A 169 3.26 -10.07 -4.72
CA ILE A 169 4.37 -9.22 -5.20
C ILE A 169 5.60 -10.07 -5.52
N THR A 170 6.03 -10.94 -4.59
CA THR A 170 7.22 -11.77 -4.78
C THR A 170 6.99 -12.78 -5.91
N GLY A 171 5.84 -13.47 -5.92
CA GLY A 171 5.50 -14.43 -6.97
C GLY A 171 5.47 -13.80 -8.37
N THR A 172 4.72 -12.71 -8.55
CA THR A 172 4.64 -12.01 -9.84
C THR A 172 6.00 -11.45 -10.28
N ASN A 173 6.81 -10.93 -9.38
CA ASN A 173 8.14 -10.43 -9.73
C ASN A 173 9.09 -11.57 -10.18
N VAL A 174 9.04 -12.72 -9.52
CA VAL A 174 9.82 -13.91 -9.90
C VAL A 174 9.36 -14.47 -11.25
N ILE A 175 8.05 -14.63 -11.44
CA ILE A 175 7.46 -15.06 -12.73
C ILE A 175 7.85 -14.11 -13.86
N ASN A 176 7.77 -12.79 -13.63
CA ASN A 176 8.18 -11.79 -14.62
C ASN A 176 9.68 -11.88 -14.96
N ALA A 177 10.54 -12.14 -13.97
CA ALA A 177 11.98 -12.33 -14.19
C ALA A 177 12.28 -13.58 -15.01
N LEU A 178 11.62 -14.70 -14.68
CA LEU A 178 11.72 -15.97 -15.40
C LEU A 178 11.25 -15.84 -16.86
N PHE A 179 10.09 -15.23 -17.08
CA PHE A 179 9.57 -14.99 -18.43
C PHE A 179 10.46 -14.03 -19.24
N SER A 180 11.02 -12.98 -18.62
CA SER A 180 11.99 -12.08 -19.28
C SER A 180 13.27 -12.80 -19.67
N ALA A 181 13.71 -13.77 -18.85
CA ALA A 181 14.90 -14.58 -19.12
C ALA A 181 14.70 -15.58 -20.26
N ALA A 182 13.56 -16.28 -20.30
CA ALA A 182 13.22 -17.21 -21.38
C ALA A 182 12.99 -16.51 -22.73
N SER A 183 12.33 -15.34 -22.72
CA SER A 183 12.00 -14.59 -23.94
C SER A 183 13.15 -13.76 -24.52
N GLY A 184 14.28 -13.64 -23.83
CA GLY A 184 15.41 -12.83 -24.28
C GLY A 184 15.29 -11.32 -23.99
N ASP A 185 14.32 -10.88 -23.18
CA ASP A 185 14.11 -9.44 -22.89
C ASP A 185 15.12 -8.87 -21.86
N LEU A 186 16.27 -8.48 -22.39
CA LEU A 186 17.32 -7.74 -21.69
C LEU A 186 16.84 -6.42 -21.05
N VAL A 187 15.83 -5.76 -21.61
CA VAL A 187 15.35 -4.44 -21.15
C VAL A 187 14.45 -4.61 -19.93
N ALA A 188 13.51 -5.56 -19.98
CA ALA A 188 12.72 -5.95 -18.83
C ALA A 188 13.62 -6.46 -17.69
N LEU A 189 14.58 -7.33 -17.98
CA LEU A 189 15.44 -7.91 -16.93
C LEU A 189 16.34 -6.85 -16.28
N ARG A 190 16.89 -5.89 -17.06
CA ARG A 190 17.58 -4.71 -16.52
C ARG A 190 16.65 -3.83 -15.66
N ARG A 191 15.38 -3.64 -16.07
CA ARG A 191 14.39 -2.89 -15.31
C ARG A 191 14.04 -3.58 -13.98
N LEU A 192 13.91 -4.90 -13.96
CA LEU A 192 13.67 -5.69 -12.74
C LEU A 192 14.87 -5.61 -11.79
N LYS A 193 16.09 -5.74 -12.32
CA LYS A 193 17.33 -5.52 -11.55
C LYS A 193 17.39 -4.11 -10.95
N MET A 194 17.13 -3.07 -11.76
CA MET A 194 17.07 -1.68 -11.28
C MET A 194 15.97 -1.46 -10.25
N ALA A 195 14.88 -2.25 -10.27
CA ALA A 195 13.82 -2.23 -9.28
C ALA A 195 14.23 -2.84 -7.92
N GLY A 196 15.41 -3.46 -7.81
CA GLY A 196 15.89 -4.11 -6.59
C GLY A 196 15.30 -5.50 -6.36
N ILE A 197 14.76 -6.13 -7.40
CA ILE A 197 14.20 -7.48 -7.31
C ILE A 197 15.34 -8.49 -7.20
N ASP A 198 15.22 -9.42 -6.26
CA ASP A 198 16.14 -10.54 -6.12
C ASP A 198 15.93 -11.54 -7.27
N LEU A 199 16.94 -11.63 -8.15
CA LEU A 199 16.95 -12.50 -9.32
C LEU A 199 17.53 -13.90 -9.02
N SER A 200 17.89 -14.19 -7.76
CA SER A 200 18.29 -15.53 -7.32
C SER A 200 17.11 -16.43 -6.95
N MET A 201 15.92 -15.83 -6.78
CA MET A 201 14.68 -16.53 -6.46
C MET A 201 14.27 -17.52 -7.55
N ALA A 202 13.78 -18.68 -7.12
CA ALA A 202 13.33 -19.76 -7.98
C ALA A 202 11.80 -19.92 -7.99
N ASP A 203 11.30 -20.62 -9.00
CA ASP A 203 9.89 -20.99 -9.15
C ASP A 203 9.54 -22.29 -8.37
N TYR A 204 8.34 -22.85 -8.58
CA TYR A 204 7.88 -24.09 -7.93
C TYR A 204 8.73 -25.33 -8.28
N ASP A 205 9.34 -25.35 -9.48
CA ASP A 205 10.22 -26.43 -9.95
C ASP A 205 11.69 -26.19 -9.54
N GLY A 206 11.97 -25.13 -8.78
CA GLY A 206 13.33 -24.75 -8.39
C GLY A 206 14.12 -24.08 -9.51
N ARG A 207 13.46 -23.66 -10.60
CA ARG A 207 14.12 -23.01 -11.74
C ARG A 207 14.35 -21.53 -11.46
N THR A 208 15.58 -21.09 -11.67
CA THR A 208 16.01 -19.68 -11.59
C THR A 208 15.98 -19.04 -12.97
N PRO A 209 15.98 -17.70 -13.08
CA PRO A 209 16.13 -17.01 -14.37
C PRO A 209 17.40 -17.43 -15.15
N LEU A 210 18.43 -17.92 -14.48
CA LEU A 210 19.66 -18.39 -15.11
C LEU A 210 19.47 -19.73 -15.83
N HIS A 211 18.64 -20.64 -15.31
CA HIS A 211 18.33 -21.92 -15.97
C HIS A 211 17.60 -21.66 -17.30
N LEU A 212 16.53 -20.86 -17.27
CA LEU A 212 15.76 -20.53 -18.48
C LEU A 212 16.59 -19.78 -19.53
N ALA A 213 17.46 -18.85 -19.11
CA ALA A 213 18.35 -18.14 -20.04
C ALA A 213 19.42 -19.06 -20.65
N ALA A 214 19.86 -20.11 -19.96
CA ALA A 214 20.83 -21.09 -20.47
C ALA A 214 20.16 -22.09 -21.43
N ALA A 215 19.00 -22.63 -21.05
CA ALA A 215 18.22 -23.56 -21.89
C ALA A 215 17.84 -22.96 -23.25
N GLU A 216 17.45 -21.68 -23.29
CA GLU A 216 17.08 -20.93 -24.50
C GLU A 216 18.30 -20.29 -25.23
N GLY A 217 19.52 -20.42 -24.69
CA GLY A 217 20.75 -19.90 -25.33
C GLY A 217 20.94 -18.38 -25.28
N HIS A 218 20.30 -17.66 -24.35
CA HIS A 218 20.37 -16.19 -24.25
C HIS A 218 21.65 -15.69 -23.57
N LEU A 219 22.78 -15.85 -24.25
CA LEU A 219 24.14 -15.54 -23.79
C LEU A 219 24.29 -14.15 -23.12
N VAL A 220 23.61 -13.13 -23.65
CA VAL A 220 23.68 -11.76 -23.12
C VAL A 220 22.97 -11.64 -21.75
N ILE A 221 21.91 -12.42 -21.54
CA ILE A 221 21.22 -12.52 -20.25
C ILE A 221 22.06 -13.34 -19.26
N VAL A 222 22.62 -14.47 -19.70
CA VAL A 222 23.51 -15.31 -18.86
C VAL A 222 24.68 -14.48 -18.30
N LYS A 223 25.37 -13.70 -19.14
CA LYS A 223 26.42 -12.77 -18.68
C LYS A 223 25.91 -11.73 -17.68
N LEU A 224 24.74 -11.14 -17.94
CA LEU A 224 24.14 -10.14 -17.03
C LEU A 224 23.73 -10.73 -15.68
N LEU A 225 23.25 -11.97 -15.64
CA LEU A 225 22.88 -12.66 -14.39
C LEU A 225 24.12 -13.06 -13.57
N LEU A 226 25.17 -13.56 -14.24
CA LEU A 226 26.42 -13.99 -13.59
C LEU A 226 27.29 -12.81 -13.15
N GLU A 227 27.77 -11.98 -14.07
CA GLU A 227 28.72 -10.88 -13.80
C GLU A 227 28.09 -9.78 -12.93
N GLN A 228 26.79 -9.59 -13.10
CA GLN A 228 26.13 -8.34 -12.73
C GLN A 228 25.05 -8.51 -11.65
N CYS A 229 24.50 -9.72 -11.48
CA CYS A 229 23.49 -10.01 -10.45
C CYS A 229 23.98 -11.04 -9.42
N GLY A 230 25.11 -11.72 -9.65
CA GLY A 230 25.71 -12.67 -8.70
C GLY A 230 24.85 -13.91 -8.45
N VAL A 231 24.00 -14.31 -9.40
CA VAL A 231 23.09 -15.44 -9.24
C VAL A 231 23.89 -16.75 -9.05
N PRO A 232 23.54 -17.60 -8.05
CA PRO A 232 24.25 -18.84 -7.81
C PRO A 232 24.14 -19.82 -8.99
N HIS A 233 25.25 -20.02 -9.70
CA HIS A 233 25.38 -20.93 -10.84
C HIS A 233 25.29 -22.43 -10.49
N ASN A 234 25.35 -22.76 -9.19
CA ASN A 234 25.37 -24.13 -8.67
C ASN A 234 24.01 -24.58 -8.08
N SER A 235 22.96 -23.79 -8.27
CA SER A 235 21.59 -24.17 -7.94
C SER A 235 21.13 -25.32 -8.85
N LYS A 236 20.57 -26.37 -8.25
CA LYS A 236 20.00 -27.53 -8.95
C LYS A 236 18.48 -27.39 -9.03
N ASP A 237 17.90 -27.76 -10.17
CA ASP A 237 16.45 -27.80 -10.33
C ASP A 237 15.86 -29.10 -9.75
N ARG A 238 14.53 -29.20 -9.72
CA ARG A 238 13.82 -30.34 -9.12
C ARG A 238 13.86 -31.61 -9.97
N GLU A 239 13.96 -31.51 -11.29
CA GLU A 239 13.83 -32.66 -12.18
C GLU A 239 15.16 -33.33 -12.48
N HIS A 240 16.25 -32.58 -12.70
CA HIS A 240 17.53 -33.11 -13.17
C HIS A 240 18.71 -32.59 -12.33
N GLN A 241 19.72 -33.43 -12.10
CA GLN A 241 20.91 -33.08 -11.29
C GLN A 241 21.87 -32.08 -11.97
N SER A 242 21.40 -31.37 -13.00
CA SER A 242 22.13 -30.41 -13.82
C SER A 242 22.14 -29.03 -13.16
N THR A 243 23.32 -28.41 -13.14
CA THR A 243 23.46 -26.96 -12.92
C THR A 243 23.10 -26.20 -14.19
N ALA A 244 22.90 -24.88 -14.10
CA ALA A 244 22.58 -24.04 -15.27
C ALA A 244 23.61 -24.14 -16.42
N LEU A 245 24.85 -24.54 -16.12
CA LEU A 245 25.91 -24.75 -17.11
C LEU A 245 25.88 -26.14 -17.77
N ALA A 246 25.13 -27.10 -17.22
CA ALA A 246 25.00 -28.44 -17.78
C ALA A 246 23.90 -28.52 -18.86
N GLU A 247 22.91 -27.63 -18.86
CA GLU A 247 21.88 -27.58 -19.90
C GLU A 247 22.44 -27.15 -21.27
N ASP A 248 23.39 -26.20 -21.28
CA ASP A 248 24.14 -25.77 -22.48
C ASP A 248 24.83 -26.96 -23.20
N SER A 249 25.20 -28.01 -22.46
CA SER A 249 25.83 -29.21 -23.03
C SER A 249 24.88 -30.13 -23.81
N ASN A 250 23.56 -30.01 -23.59
CA ASN A 250 22.54 -30.76 -24.33
C ASN A 250 22.06 -30.00 -25.59
N THR A 251 21.97 -28.67 -25.54
CA THR A 251 21.49 -27.85 -26.68
C THR A 251 22.62 -27.40 -27.61
N HIS A 252 23.83 -27.15 -27.10
CA HIS A 252 24.95 -26.57 -27.86
C HIS A 252 26.24 -27.42 -27.82
N ARG A 253 26.17 -28.64 -28.36
CA ARG A 253 27.37 -29.32 -28.90
C ARG A 253 27.94 -28.54 -30.10
N GLY A 254 28.72 -27.47 -29.85
CA GLY A 254 29.46 -26.83 -30.94
C GLY A 254 30.26 -25.54 -30.68
N LEU A 255 29.98 -24.73 -29.65
CA LEU A 255 30.40 -23.31 -29.68
C LEU A 255 31.26 -22.77 -28.52
N TRP A 256 31.56 -23.54 -27.47
CA TRP A 256 32.21 -23.02 -26.25
C TRP A 256 33.61 -23.56 -25.92
N TRP A 257 34.29 -24.23 -26.85
CA TRP A 257 35.64 -24.81 -26.61
C TRP A 257 36.70 -24.51 -27.69
N HIS A 258 36.56 -23.42 -28.45
CA HIS A 258 37.67 -22.85 -29.24
C HIS A 258 37.58 -21.31 -29.29
N GLY A 259 38.51 -20.63 -28.62
CA GLY A 259 38.59 -19.17 -28.52
C GLY A 259 39.34 -18.73 -27.27
#